data_AF-A0A2D9WDT6-F1
#
_entry.id   AF-A0A2D9WDT6-F1
#
_cell.length_a   1.000
_cell.length_b   1.000
_cell.length_c   1.000
_cell.angle_alpha   90.00
_cell.angle_beta   90.00
_cell.angle_gamma   90.00
#
_symmetry.space_group_name_H-M   'P 1'
#
loop_
_entity.id
_entity.type
_entity.pdbx_description
1 polymer ?
#
loop_
_entity_poly.entity_id
_entity_poly.type
_entity_poly.pdbx_seq_one_letter_code
_entity_poly.pdbx_strand_id
1 'polypeptide(L)'
;MAKLQISNNKMESERVARFSDTEPNPMMFVDTRIPEHKRELFSIIGPGVSEDPETRPSITDNHGFNIAYVGAEPGCGAALHNHVTVEVFIPFSGSWVIYWGDEGENEISLEPLDCISVPPGVMRGFRNEGNEYAYMVAVVGGDDNGKVEWAQSVLDKASKTGMHLDSEGNLIVHDAH
;
A
#
# COMPACT_ATOMS: atom_id res chain seq x y z
N MET A 1 22.66 23.79 -4.65
CA MET A 1 21.32 24.21 -5.11
C MET A 1 20.96 25.55 -4.50
N ALA A 2 20.22 26.40 -5.22
CA ALA A 2 19.70 27.65 -4.66
C ALA A 2 18.65 27.36 -3.58
N LYS A 3 18.55 28.20 -2.55
CA LYS A 3 17.52 28.08 -1.52
C LYS A 3 16.15 28.39 -2.13
N LEU A 4 15.18 27.49 -1.97
CA LEU A 4 13.80 27.74 -2.33
C LEU A 4 13.13 28.59 -1.23
N GLN A 5 12.47 29.68 -1.62
CA GLN A 5 11.58 30.43 -0.73
C GLN A 5 10.14 30.00 -0.99
N ILE A 6 9.42 29.58 0.06
CA ILE A 6 8.05 29.08 -0.02
C ILE A 6 7.23 29.66 1.13
N SER A 7 5.98 30.08 0.84
CA SER A 7 5.09 30.63 1.86
C SER A 7 4.40 29.53 2.67
N ASN A 8 3.91 29.86 3.86
CA ASN A 8 3.11 28.93 4.66
C ASN A 8 1.90 28.40 3.89
N ASN A 9 1.18 29.28 3.17
CA ASN A 9 0.01 28.86 2.39
C ASN A 9 0.37 27.85 1.30
N LYS A 10 1.51 28.05 0.61
CA LYS A 10 1.97 27.13 -0.43
C LYS A 10 2.45 25.79 0.16
N MET A 11 3.14 25.81 1.30
CA MET A 11 3.49 24.59 2.04
C MET A 11 2.24 23.81 2.45
N GLU A 12 1.25 24.49 3.05
CA GLU A 12 0.01 23.87 3.50
C GLU A 12 -0.78 23.25 2.33
N SER A 13 -0.90 23.95 1.21
CA SER A 13 -1.70 23.47 0.08
C SER A 13 -1.03 22.39 -0.78
N GLU A 14 0.30 22.31 -0.80
CA GLU A 14 1.03 21.41 -1.71
C GLU A 14 1.83 20.31 -0.99
N ARG A 15 2.15 20.48 0.29
CA ARG A 15 3.13 19.63 1.02
C ARG A 15 2.64 19.13 2.37
N VAL A 16 1.38 19.36 2.72
CA VAL A 16 0.77 18.87 3.96
C VAL A 16 -0.41 17.97 3.63
N ALA A 17 -0.34 16.72 4.09
CA ALA A 17 -1.48 15.83 4.14
C ALA A 17 -2.11 15.93 5.53
N ARG A 18 -3.36 16.42 5.61
CA ARG A 18 -4.14 16.41 6.84
C ARG A 18 -4.92 15.11 6.90
N PHE A 19 -4.61 14.26 7.89
CA PHE A 19 -5.28 12.95 7.99
C PHE A 19 -6.80 13.07 8.17
N SER A 20 -7.29 14.15 8.80
CA SER A 20 -8.73 14.45 8.90
C SER A 20 -9.43 14.64 7.56
N ASP A 21 -8.67 14.95 6.51
CA ASP A 21 -9.15 15.26 5.17
C ASP A 21 -8.78 14.13 4.19
N THR A 22 -8.18 13.04 4.69
CA THR A 22 -7.75 11.89 3.89
C THR A 22 -8.75 10.75 4.04
N GLU A 23 -9.29 10.27 2.93
CA GLU A 23 -10.17 9.11 2.90
C GLU A 23 -9.38 7.87 2.43
N PRO A 24 -9.69 6.68 2.95
CA PRO A 24 -9.09 5.46 2.45
C PRO A 24 -9.64 5.15 1.05
N ASN A 25 -8.79 4.66 0.16
CA ASN A 25 -9.21 4.13 -1.14
C ASN A 25 -9.48 2.62 -1.03
N PRO A 26 -10.75 2.17 -1.01
CA PRO A 26 -11.08 0.75 -0.94
C PRO A 26 -10.76 -0.01 -2.23
N MET A 27 -10.48 0.70 -3.32
CA MET A 27 -10.19 0.19 -4.65
C MET A 27 -8.70 0.22 -4.97
N MET A 28 -7.83 0.58 -4.03
CA MET A 28 -6.40 0.80 -4.35
C MET A 28 -5.71 -0.44 -4.93
N PHE A 29 -6.14 -1.65 -4.54
CA PHE A 29 -5.59 -2.92 -5.00
C PHE A 29 -6.66 -4.00 -5.22
N VAL A 30 -6.35 -4.96 -6.07
CA VAL A 30 -7.21 -6.08 -6.47
C VAL A 30 -7.56 -7.03 -5.32
N ASP A 31 -6.68 -7.16 -4.32
CA ASP A 31 -6.85 -8.09 -3.21
C ASP A 31 -7.76 -7.56 -2.08
N THR A 32 -8.13 -6.27 -2.07
CA THR A 32 -8.79 -5.62 -0.92
C THR A 32 -10.17 -6.18 -0.58
N ARG A 33 -10.83 -6.87 -1.52
CA ARG A 33 -12.12 -7.54 -1.27
C ARG A 33 -11.99 -8.98 -0.76
N ILE A 34 -10.78 -9.56 -0.79
CA ILE A 34 -10.52 -10.87 -0.20
C ILE A 34 -10.58 -10.70 1.33
N PRO A 35 -11.38 -11.50 2.07
CA PRO A 35 -11.64 -11.28 3.49
C PRO A 35 -10.39 -11.11 4.36
N GLU A 36 -9.36 -11.92 4.11
CA GLU A 36 -8.08 -11.91 4.82
C GLU A 36 -7.18 -10.71 4.46
N HIS A 37 -7.53 -9.97 3.40
CA HIS A 37 -6.74 -8.86 2.87
C HIS A 37 -7.48 -7.52 2.91
N LYS A 38 -8.56 -7.45 3.70
CA LYS A 38 -9.27 -6.19 3.96
C LYS A 38 -8.38 -5.22 4.73
N ARG A 39 -8.21 -4.03 4.18
CA ARG A 39 -7.42 -2.96 4.79
C ARG A 39 -7.87 -1.61 4.26
N GLU A 40 -7.70 -0.58 5.07
CA GLU A 40 -7.78 0.81 4.66
C GLU A 40 -6.42 1.26 4.13
N LEU A 41 -6.43 1.99 3.00
CA LEU A 41 -5.22 2.44 2.33
C LEU A 41 -5.35 3.91 2.00
N PHE A 42 -4.41 4.71 2.49
CA PHE A 42 -4.44 6.16 2.33
C PHE A 42 -3.22 6.57 1.51
N SER A 43 -3.43 7.14 0.32
CA SER A 43 -2.32 7.69 -0.49
C SER A 43 -1.93 9.07 0.04
N ILE A 44 -0.80 9.14 0.75
CA ILE A 44 -0.35 10.36 1.42
C ILE A 44 0.54 11.17 0.48
N ILE A 45 1.58 10.56 -0.06
CA ILE A 45 2.49 11.17 -1.03
C ILE A 45 2.54 10.29 -2.26
N GLY A 46 2.15 10.86 -3.40
CA GLY A 46 2.10 10.18 -4.70
C GLY A 46 1.10 9.01 -4.76
N PRO A 47 0.79 8.54 -5.98
CA PRO A 47 -0.13 7.42 -6.16
C PRO A 47 0.52 6.06 -5.82
N GLY A 48 1.85 6.01 -5.70
CA GLY A 48 2.59 4.77 -5.54
C GLY A 48 2.30 3.78 -6.66
N VAL A 49 2.05 2.54 -6.26
CA VAL A 49 1.71 1.41 -7.15
C VAL A 49 0.21 1.15 -7.27
N SER A 50 -0.63 2.14 -6.96
CA SER A 50 -2.09 1.94 -6.98
C SER A 50 -2.58 1.43 -8.33
N GLU A 51 -3.49 0.45 -8.27
CA GLU A 51 -4.16 -0.12 -9.43
C GLU A 51 -5.42 0.64 -9.81
N ASP A 52 -5.91 1.51 -8.93
CA ASP A 52 -7.06 2.39 -9.20
C ASP A 52 -6.59 3.65 -9.96
N PRO A 53 -7.02 3.85 -11.22
CA PRO A 53 -6.68 5.05 -11.99
C PRO A 53 -7.29 6.32 -11.37
N GLU A 54 -8.30 6.19 -10.52
CA GLU A 54 -8.92 7.30 -9.81
C GLU A 54 -8.24 7.64 -8.48
N THR A 55 -7.14 6.98 -8.11
CA THR A 55 -6.37 7.34 -6.92
C THR A 55 -5.95 8.80 -6.94
N ARG A 56 -6.25 9.50 -5.84
CA ARG A 56 -5.89 10.90 -5.60
C ARG A 56 -5.08 11.00 -4.31
N PRO A 57 -3.74 11.13 -4.38
CA PRO A 57 -2.94 11.31 -3.18
C PRO A 57 -3.12 12.71 -2.59
N SER A 58 -2.94 12.83 -1.27
CA SER A 58 -3.00 14.12 -0.57
C SER A 58 -1.90 15.09 -1.05
N ILE A 59 -0.69 14.58 -1.26
CA ILE A 59 0.45 15.31 -1.83
C ILE A 59 0.79 14.63 -3.16
N THR A 60 0.61 15.35 -4.27
CA THR A 60 0.81 14.78 -5.62
C THR A 60 2.27 14.76 -6.07
N ASP A 61 3.13 15.55 -5.42
CA ASP A 61 4.52 15.72 -5.83
C ASP A 61 5.46 14.83 -4.98
N ASN A 62 5.73 13.63 -5.48
CA ASN A 62 6.33 12.50 -4.77
C ASN A 62 7.88 12.46 -4.78
N HIS A 63 8.55 13.24 -5.63
CA HIS A 63 10.01 13.49 -5.61
C HIS A 63 10.89 12.30 -5.12
N GLY A 64 10.75 11.15 -5.76
CA GLY A 64 11.59 9.97 -5.58
C GLY A 64 11.06 8.96 -4.55
N PHE A 65 9.90 9.17 -3.94
CA PHE A 65 9.26 8.19 -3.06
C PHE A 65 7.76 8.45 -2.87
N ASN A 66 7.01 7.39 -2.58
CA ASN A 66 5.59 7.47 -2.24
C ASN A 66 5.39 7.04 -0.81
N ILE A 67 4.35 7.57 -0.17
CA ILE A 67 3.95 7.18 1.19
C ILE A 67 2.48 6.79 1.15
N ALA A 68 2.19 5.59 1.64
CA ALA A 68 0.84 5.16 1.97
C ALA A 68 0.74 4.86 3.47
N TYR A 69 -0.42 5.15 4.06
CA TYR A 69 -0.78 4.57 5.34
C TYR A 69 -1.67 3.36 5.10
N VAL A 70 -1.42 2.31 5.86
CA VAL A 70 -2.19 1.07 5.88
C VAL A 70 -2.85 0.99 7.25
N GLY A 71 -4.15 0.75 7.29
CA GLY A 71 -4.87 0.41 8.50
C GLY A 71 -5.59 -0.93 8.34
N ALA A 72 -5.52 -1.80 9.34
CA ALA A 72 -6.13 -3.13 9.24
C ALA A 72 -6.63 -3.66 10.58
N GLU A 73 -7.73 -4.41 10.53
CA GLU A 73 -8.23 -5.23 11.64
C GLU A 73 -7.30 -6.42 11.91
N PRO A 74 -7.36 -7.04 13.11
CA PRO A 74 -6.64 -8.26 13.43
C PRO A 74 -6.75 -9.35 12.37
N GLY A 75 -5.62 -9.96 12.01
CA GLY A 75 -5.51 -11.02 11.01
C GLY A 75 -5.61 -10.55 9.57
N CYS A 76 -5.90 -9.27 9.31
CA CYS A 76 -6.02 -8.74 7.96
C CYS A 76 -4.75 -8.04 7.48
N GLY A 77 -4.55 -7.95 6.16
CA GLY A 77 -3.43 -7.20 5.59
C GLY A 77 -3.37 -7.25 4.07
N ALA A 78 -2.21 -7.52 3.47
CA ALA A 78 -2.04 -7.65 2.03
C ALA A 78 -1.52 -9.03 1.66
N ALA A 79 -1.96 -9.55 0.51
CA ALA A 79 -1.55 -10.84 -0.02
C ALA A 79 -0.08 -10.86 -0.48
N LEU A 80 0.43 -11.99 -0.96
CA LEU A 80 1.75 -12.06 -1.62
C LEU A 80 1.74 -11.28 -2.94
N HIS A 81 2.66 -10.31 -3.04
CA HIS A 81 2.95 -9.53 -4.24
C HIS A 81 4.40 -9.07 -4.27
N ASN A 82 4.87 -8.53 -5.39
CA ASN A 82 6.16 -7.86 -5.49
C ASN A 82 6.06 -6.52 -6.24
N HIS A 83 7.14 -5.74 -6.12
CA HIS A 83 7.36 -4.48 -6.82
C HIS A 83 8.74 -4.47 -7.50
N VAL A 84 8.87 -3.63 -8.53
CA VAL A 84 10.16 -3.34 -9.19
C VAL A 84 11.00 -2.32 -8.42
N THR A 85 10.48 -1.79 -7.31
CA THR A 85 11.13 -0.81 -6.44
C THR A 85 11.29 -1.35 -5.03
N VAL A 86 12.16 -0.72 -4.23
CA VAL A 86 12.22 -0.98 -2.78
C VAL A 86 10.90 -0.55 -2.15
N GLU A 87 10.45 -1.32 -1.17
CA GLU A 87 9.35 -0.93 -0.29
C GLU A 87 9.75 -1.12 1.17
N VAL A 88 9.39 -0.14 2.00
CA VAL A 88 9.72 -0.11 3.42
C VAL A 88 8.44 -0.09 4.23
N PHE A 89 8.39 -0.89 5.28
CA PHE A 89 7.26 -0.95 6.21
C PHE A 89 7.70 -0.55 7.62
N ILE A 90 6.92 0.35 8.23
CA ILE A 90 7.14 0.87 9.58
C ILE A 90 5.80 0.86 10.33
N PRO A 91 5.53 -0.14 11.18
CA PRO A 91 4.38 -0.09 12.08
C PRO A 91 4.47 1.13 12.98
N PHE A 92 3.35 1.84 13.17
CA PHE A 92 3.29 2.91 14.18
C PHE A 92 2.25 2.62 15.27
N SER A 93 1.34 1.67 15.04
CA SER A 93 0.54 1.05 16.08
C SER A 93 0.35 -0.45 15.80
N GLY A 94 0.07 -1.21 16.87
CA GLY A 94 -0.08 -2.66 16.81
C GLY A 94 1.19 -3.42 16.44
N SER A 95 1.07 -4.75 16.39
CA SER A 95 2.13 -5.66 15.97
C SER A 95 1.78 -6.22 14.60
N TRP A 96 2.76 -6.23 13.70
CA TRP A 96 2.55 -6.66 12.32
C TRP A 96 3.50 -7.79 11.98
N VAL A 97 3.04 -8.73 11.17
CA VAL A 97 3.93 -9.70 10.53
C VAL A 97 4.10 -9.35 9.07
N ILE A 98 5.36 -9.29 8.65
CA ILE A 98 5.75 -9.21 7.25
C ILE A 98 6.26 -10.60 6.86
N TYR A 99 5.71 -11.16 5.80
CA TYR A 99 6.05 -12.50 5.31
C TYR A 99 6.50 -12.44 3.85
N TRP A 100 7.41 -13.33 3.45
CA TRP A 100 8.05 -13.30 2.13
C TRP A 100 8.52 -14.69 1.67
N GLY A 101 8.94 -14.75 0.41
CA GLY A 101 9.23 -15.99 -0.31
C GLY A 101 8.11 -16.27 -1.31
N ASP A 102 8.40 -17.10 -2.31
CA ASP A 102 7.45 -17.38 -3.40
C ASP A 102 6.15 -18.00 -2.87
N GLU A 103 6.23 -18.70 -1.73
CA GLU A 103 5.10 -19.32 -1.03
C GLU A 103 4.82 -18.66 0.33
N GLY A 104 5.47 -17.53 0.65
CA GLY A 104 5.33 -16.84 1.93
C GLY A 104 5.88 -17.64 3.12
N GLU A 105 6.88 -18.47 2.89
CA GLU A 105 7.42 -19.44 3.85
C GLU A 105 8.34 -18.82 4.93
N ASN A 106 8.69 -17.55 4.79
CA ASN A 106 9.49 -16.80 5.75
C ASN A 106 8.66 -15.67 6.36
N GLU A 107 8.87 -15.35 7.63
CA GLU A 107 8.17 -14.23 8.27
C GLU A 107 8.97 -13.61 9.41
N ILE A 108 8.60 -12.36 9.76
CA ILE A 108 9.10 -11.65 10.92
C ILE A 108 8.00 -10.77 11.52
N SER A 109 7.88 -10.77 12.85
CA SER A 109 7.03 -9.83 13.58
C SER A 109 7.78 -8.51 13.81
N LEU A 110 7.08 -7.40 13.63
CA LEU A 110 7.55 -6.04 13.82
C LEU A 110 6.65 -5.33 14.83
N GLU A 111 7.26 -4.62 15.77
CA GLU A 111 6.60 -3.78 16.76
C GLU A 111 6.58 -2.30 16.29
N PRO A 112 5.81 -1.42 16.95
CA PRO A 112 5.82 0.00 16.60
C PRO A 112 7.22 0.60 16.58
N LEU A 113 7.52 1.33 15.50
CA LEU A 113 8.80 1.97 15.18
C LEU A 113 9.92 1.02 14.73
N ASP A 114 9.67 -0.28 14.61
CA ASP A 114 10.54 -1.18 13.85
C ASP A 114 10.44 -0.86 12.35
N CYS A 115 11.45 -1.29 11.59
CA CYS A 115 11.55 -1.01 10.17
C CYS A 115 12.07 -2.23 9.42
N ILE A 116 11.40 -2.59 8.34
CA ILE A 116 11.90 -3.54 7.35
C ILE A 116 11.94 -2.86 5.98
N SER A 117 13.00 -3.15 5.22
CA SER A 117 13.13 -2.76 3.82
C SER A 117 13.16 -4.02 2.96
N VAL A 118 12.20 -4.15 2.05
CA VAL A 118 12.08 -5.29 1.15
C VAL A 118 12.67 -4.92 -0.22
N PRO A 119 13.68 -5.66 -0.72
CA PRO A 119 14.27 -5.41 -2.04
C PRO A 119 13.29 -5.64 -3.20
N PRO A 120 13.53 -5.02 -4.37
CA PRO A 120 12.76 -5.29 -5.58
C PRO A 120 12.69 -6.77 -5.93
N GLY A 121 11.54 -7.22 -6.44
CA GLY A 121 11.31 -8.58 -6.92
C GLY A 121 11.11 -9.64 -5.82
N VAL A 122 11.22 -9.28 -4.54
CA VAL A 122 10.91 -10.21 -3.44
C VAL A 122 9.38 -10.26 -3.27
N MET A 123 8.79 -11.44 -3.44
CA MET A 123 7.39 -11.68 -3.08
C MET A 123 7.21 -11.51 -1.58
N ARG A 124 6.32 -10.61 -1.18
CA ARG A 124 6.01 -10.30 0.21
C ARG A 124 4.54 -9.96 0.43
N GLY A 125 4.07 -10.12 1.65
CA GLY A 125 2.78 -9.66 2.14
C GLY A 125 2.88 -9.27 3.61
N PHE A 126 1.78 -8.83 4.19
CA PHE A 126 1.75 -8.47 5.60
C PHE A 126 0.39 -8.74 6.23
N ARG A 127 0.36 -8.83 7.56
CA ARG A 127 -0.87 -8.94 8.36
C ARG A 127 -0.71 -8.23 9.70
N ASN A 128 -1.80 -7.65 10.21
CA ASN A 128 -1.88 -7.22 11.59
C ASN A 128 -1.98 -8.48 12.48
N GLU A 129 -0.97 -8.75 13.30
CA GLU A 129 -0.93 -9.88 14.25
C GLU A 129 -1.44 -9.47 15.65
N GLY A 130 -1.70 -8.18 15.85
CA GLY A 130 -2.32 -7.65 17.06
C GLY A 130 -3.77 -8.08 17.24
N ASN A 131 -4.36 -7.59 18.33
CA ASN A 131 -5.73 -7.85 18.74
C ASN A 131 -6.67 -6.64 18.57
N GLU A 132 -6.15 -5.53 18.05
CA GLU A 132 -6.87 -4.29 17.79
C GLU A 132 -6.55 -3.77 16.39
N TYR A 133 -7.38 -2.84 15.89
CA TYR A 133 -7.11 -2.12 14.66
C TYR A 133 -5.78 -1.37 14.76
N ALA A 134 -4.92 -1.56 13.76
CA ALA A 134 -3.55 -1.09 13.79
C ALA A 134 -3.19 -0.38 12.49
N TYR A 135 -2.12 0.42 12.54
CA TYR A 135 -1.63 1.15 11.38
C TYR A 135 -0.13 0.98 11.13
N MET A 136 0.23 1.05 9.86
CA MET A 136 1.58 0.93 9.34
C MET A 136 1.82 1.94 8.22
N VAL A 137 3.02 2.50 8.15
CA VAL A 137 3.46 3.30 7.00
C VAL A 137 4.14 2.37 5.99
N ALA A 138 3.76 2.48 4.73
CA ALA A 138 4.47 1.91 3.60
C ALA A 138 5.15 3.04 2.81
N VAL A 139 6.44 2.88 2.51
CA VAL A 139 7.22 3.80 1.68
C VAL A 139 7.70 3.07 0.44
N VAL A 140 7.32 3.56 -0.75
CA VAL A 140 7.71 2.96 -2.03
C VAL A 140 8.70 3.87 -2.73
N GLY A 141 9.87 3.36 -3.11
CA GLY A 141 10.92 4.17 -3.74
C GLY A 141 10.63 4.49 -5.21
N GLY A 142 11.05 5.65 -5.69
CA GLY A 142 10.94 6.09 -7.09
C GLY A 142 9.70 6.95 -7.38
N ASP A 143 9.78 7.75 -8.45
CA ASP A 143 8.65 8.53 -8.99
C ASP A 143 7.70 7.67 -9.82
N ASP A 144 8.25 6.68 -10.54
CA ASP A 144 7.56 5.62 -11.27
C ASP A 144 7.83 4.30 -10.56
N ASN A 145 6.79 3.70 -9.99
CA ASN A 145 6.87 2.50 -9.17
C ASN A 145 6.45 1.24 -9.93
N GLY A 146 6.12 1.37 -11.23
CA GLY A 146 5.55 0.30 -12.02
C GLY A 146 4.18 -0.17 -11.48
N LYS A 147 3.83 -1.41 -11.79
CA LYS A 147 2.61 -2.07 -11.33
C LYS A 147 2.94 -3.16 -10.32
N VAL A 148 1.93 -3.55 -9.56
CA VAL A 148 2.02 -4.69 -8.64
C VAL A 148 2.05 -5.98 -9.44
N GLU A 149 2.98 -6.86 -9.11
CA GLU A 149 2.93 -8.24 -9.57
C GLU A 149 2.37 -9.12 -8.44
N TRP A 150 1.22 -9.74 -8.69
CA TRP A 150 0.53 -10.59 -7.73
C TRP A 150 0.83 -12.06 -7.97
N ALA A 151 0.82 -12.85 -6.89
CA ALA A 151 0.76 -14.29 -7.05
C ALA A 151 -0.55 -14.69 -7.76
N GLN A 152 -0.48 -15.67 -8.68
CA GLN A 152 -1.64 -16.11 -9.47
C GLN A 152 -2.83 -16.52 -8.58
N SER A 153 -2.55 -17.17 -7.45
CA SER A 153 -3.56 -17.59 -6.47
C SER A 153 -4.35 -16.42 -5.87
N VAL A 154 -3.77 -15.21 -5.83
CA VAL A 154 -4.43 -13.99 -5.37
C VAL A 154 -5.40 -13.48 -6.43
N LEU A 155 -4.98 -13.42 -7.70
CA LEU A 155 -5.86 -13.02 -8.82
C LEU A 155 -7.07 -13.97 -8.95
N ASP A 156 -6.84 -15.28 -8.78
CA ASP A 156 -7.90 -16.29 -8.80
C ASP A 156 -8.91 -16.10 -7.66
N LYS A 157 -8.47 -15.66 -6.48
CA LYS A 157 -9.36 -15.32 -5.36
C LYS A 157 -10.07 -13.99 -5.58
N ALA A 158 -9.38 -12.97 -6.07
CA ALA A 158 -9.92 -11.65 -6.30
C ALA A 158 -11.04 -11.66 -7.34
N SER A 159 -10.88 -12.43 -8.42
CA SER A 159 -11.92 -12.59 -9.46
C SER A 159 -13.26 -13.09 -8.89
N LYS A 160 -13.24 -13.91 -7.84
CA LYS A 160 -14.46 -14.39 -7.14
C LYS A 160 -15.18 -13.29 -6.37
N THR A 161 -14.55 -12.12 -6.20
CA THR A 161 -15.12 -10.93 -5.56
C THR A 161 -15.56 -9.87 -6.58
N GLY A 162 -15.46 -10.19 -7.87
CA GLY A 162 -15.71 -9.27 -8.99
C GLY A 162 -14.56 -8.29 -9.26
N MET A 163 -13.41 -8.44 -8.60
CA MET A 163 -12.22 -7.59 -8.79
C MET A 163 -11.28 -8.23 -9.80
N HIS A 164 -10.89 -7.47 -10.82
CA HIS A 164 -9.99 -7.93 -11.88
C HIS A 164 -8.99 -6.83 -12.27
N LEU A 165 -7.86 -7.23 -12.84
CA LEU A 165 -6.93 -6.30 -13.49
C LEU A 165 -7.11 -6.38 -15.01
N ASP A 166 -7.14 -5.24 -15.68
CA ASP A 166 -7.08 -5.17 -17.13
C ASP A 166 -5.65 -5.44 -17.66
N SER A 167 -5.45 -5.37 -18.98
CA SER A 167 -4.14 -5.60 -19.60
C SER A 167 -3.08 -4.55 -19.27
N GLU A 168 -3.50 -3.41 -18.72
CA GLU A 168 -2.62 -2.32 -18.28
C GLU A 168 -2.35 -2.38 -16.76
N GLY A 169 -2.91 -3.35 -16.06
CA GLY A 169 -2.80 -3.48 -14.60
C GLY A 169 -3.62 -2.44 -13.85
N ASN A 170 -4.74 -1.98 -14.44
CA ASN A 170 -5.72 -1.15 -13.76
C ASN A 170 -6.86 -2.01 -13.23
N LEU A 171 -7.33 -1.66 -12.04
CA LEU A 171 -8.41 -2.36 -11.38
C LEU A 171 -9.75 -2.04 -12.05
N ILE A 172 -10.48 -3.11 -12.37
CA ILE A 172 -11.85 -3.05 -12.89
C ILE A 172 -12.76 -3.94 -12.04
N VAL A 173 -14.03 -3.54 -11.95
CA VAL A 173 -15.06 -4.29 -11.22
C VAL A 173 -16.08 -4.83 -12.21
N HIS A 174 -16.31 -6.13 -12.14
CA HIS A 174 -17.44 -6.78 -12.79
C HIS A 174 -18.47 -7.19 -11.73
N ASP A 175 -19.75 -7.15 -12.08
CA ASP A 175 -20.79 -7.69 -11.21
C ASP A 175 -20.52 -9.18 -10.99
N ALA A 176 -20.35 -9.58 -9.72
CA ALA A 176 -20.19 -10.98 -9.38
C ALA A 176 -21.48 -11.73 -9.76
N HIS A 177 -21.36 -12.76 -10.61
CA HIS A 177 -22.48 -13.63 -10.98
C HIS A 177 -22.95 -14.51 -9.83
#